data_AF-A0A5S3RLK5-F1
#
_entry.id   AF-A0A5S3RLK5-F1
#
_cell.length_a   1.000
_cell.length_b   1.000
_cell.length_c   1.000
_cell.angle_alpha   90.00
_cell.angle_beta   90.00
_cell.angle_gamma   90.00
#
_symmetry.space_group_name_H-M   'P 1'
#
loop_
_entity.id
_entity.type
_entity.pdbx_description
1 polymer ?
#
loop_
_entity_poly.entity_id
_entity_poly.type
_entity_poly.pdbx_seq_one_letter_code
_entity_poly.pdbx_strand_id
1 'polypeptide(L)'
;METPTPSRLKSARKAAGLTQQQLGMALGMEPNTASARMNQYEKGKHAPDFLTMKRIAKELDVPVAYFYCEEEILAELILELGKLDTISLEKKLQELKR
;
A
#
# COMPACT_ATOMS: atom_id res chain seq x y z
N MET A 1 2.54 19.34 4.29
CA MET A 1 2.80 18.61 3.03
C MET A 1 1.91 17.39 3.05
N GLU A 2 0.88 17.39 2.21
CA GLU A 2 0.03 16.22 2.02
C GLU A 2 0.85 15.18 1.25
N THR A 3 0.84 13.93 1.71
CA THR A 3 1.49 12.81 1.01
C THR A 3 0.40 11.87 0.50
N PRO A 4 0.61 11.12 -0.58
CA PRO A 4 -0.39 10.16 -1.08
C PRO A 4 -0.59 8.96 -0.13
N THR A 5 0.38 8.72 0.76
CA THR A 5 0.40 7.58 1.69
C THR A 5 -0.91 7.34 2.44
N PRO A 6 -1.55 8.32 3.10
CA PRO A 6 -2.74 8.08 3.91
C PRO A 6 -3.94 7.65 3.06
N SER A 7 -4.16 8.27 1.90
CA SER A 7 -5.26 7.93 1.00
C SER A 7 -5.01 6.58 0.32
N ARG A 8 -3.80 6.34 -0.19
CA ARG A 8 -3.40 5.06 -0.81
C ARG A 8 -3.49 3.90 0.19
N LEU A 9 -3.04 4.08 1.43
CA LEU A 9 -3.18 3.08 2.50
C LEU A 9 -4.65 2.70 2.74
N LYS A 10 -5.50 3.71 2.89
CA LYS A 10 -6.94 3.49 3.10
C LYS A 10 -7.59 2.78 1.92
N SER A 11 -7.22 3.14 0.69
CA SER A 11 -7.72 2.51 -0.53
C SER A 11 -7.31 1.03 -0.63
N ALA A 12 -6.01 0.73 -0.48
CA ALA A 12 -5.50 -0.64 -0.53
C ALA A 12 -6.12 -1.52 0.58
N ARG A 13 -6.23 -1.01 1.82
CA ARG A 13 -6.87 -1.75 2.91
C ARG A 13 -8.32 -2.08 2.60
N LYS A 14 -9.08 -1.10 2.09
CA LYS A 14 -10.49 -1.32 1.72
C LYS A 14 -10.63 -2.33 0.58
N ALA A 15 -9.75 -2.27 -0.43
CA ALA A 15 -9.72 -3.23 -1.52
C ALA A 15 -9.43 -4.66 -1.04
N ALA A 16 -8.57 -4.81 -0.01
CA ALA A 16 -8.31 -6.09 0.65
C ALA A 16 -9.43 -6.53 1.61
N GLY A 17 -10.51 -5.76 1.78
CA GLY A 17 -11.63 -6.11 2.66
C GLY A 17 -11.31 -6.08 4.16
N LEU A 18 -10.17 -5.50 4.56
CA LEU A 18 -9.73 -5.48 5.96
C LEU A 18 -10.25 -4.25 6.70
N THR A 19 -10.58 -4.41 7.98
CA THR A 19 -10.74 -3.29 8.92
C THR A 19 -9.38 -2.75 9.36
N GLN A 20 -9.35 -1.53 9.91
CA GLN A 20 -8.12 -0.96 10.50
C GLN A 20 -7.56 -1.85 11.61
N GLN A 21 -8.42 -2.45 12.43
CA GLN A 21 -8.00 -3.37 13.48
C GLN A 21 -7.39 -4.64 12.91
N GLN A 22 -8.01 -5.26 11.91
CA GLN A 22 -7.50 -6.48 11.26
C GLN A 22 -6.13 -6.25 10.63
N LEU A 23 -5.95 -5.16 9.87
CA LEU A 23 -4.65 -4.82 9.29
C LEU A 23 -3.59 -4.59 10.38
N GLY A 24 -3.93 -3.82 11.43
CA GLY A 24 -2.98 -3.60 12.53
C GLY A 24 -2.59 -4.90 13.25
N MET A 25 -3.56 -5.80 13.50
CA MET A 25 -3.28 -7.11 14.11
C MET A 25 -2.42 -8.00 13.22
N ALA A 26 -2.64 -8.01 11.90
CA ALA A 26 -1.81 -8.74 10.96
C ALA A 26 -0.36 -8.22 10.92
N LEU A 27 -0.16 -6.93 11.23
CA LEU A 27 1.16 -6.33 11.43
C LEU A 27 1.76 -6.59 12.83
N GLY A 28 1.13 -7.45 13.64
CA GLY A 28 1.59 -7.80 14.99
C GLY A 28 1.35 -6.71 16.04
N MET A 29 0.38 -5.81 15.82
CA MET A 29 -0.01 -4.82 16.81
C MET A 29 -1.02 -5.40 17.80
N GLU A 30 -0.94 -4.94 19.05
CA GLU A 30 -1.91 -5.33 20.08
C GLU A 30 -3.34 -4.91 19.70
N PRO A 31 -4.36 -5.78 19.89
CA PRO A 31 -5.73 -5.54 19.46
C PRO A 31 -6.30 -4.18 19.90
N ASN A 32 -5.99 -3.78 21.13
CA ASN A 32 -6.48 -2.53 21.75
C ASN A 32 -5.87 -1.26 21.13
N THR A 33 -4.77 -1.38 20.38
CA THR A 33 -4.04 -0.25 19.78
C THR A 33 -3.97 -0.29 18.26
N ALA A 34 -4.25 -1.46 17.66
CA ALA A 34 -4.18 -1.71 16.22
C ALA A 34 -5.02 -0.72 15.40
N SER A 35 -6.30 -0.56 15.77
CA SER A 35 -7.23 0.36 15.07
C SER A 35 -6.79 1.82 15.19
N ALA A 36 -6.39 2.25 16.39
CA ALA A 36 -5.94 3.62 16.65
C ALA A 36 -4.68 3.96 15.84
N ARG A 37 -3.70 3.06 15.79
CA ARG A 37 -2.45 3.27 15.04
C ARG A 37 -2.70 3.30 13.53
N MET A 38 -3.49 2.38 12.99
CA MET A 38 -3.87 2.41 11.56
C MET A 38 -4.64 3.68 11.20
N ASN A 39 -5.57 4.13 12.05
CA ASN A 39 -6.29 5.37 11.83
C ASN A 39 -5.36 6.61 11.83
N GLN A 40 -4.31 6.63 12.65
CA GLN A 40 -3.31 7.70 12.62
C GLN A 40 -2.56 7.73 11.29
N TYR A 41 -2.23 6.57 10.73
CA TYR A 41 -1.61 6.46 9.41
C TYR A 41 -2.54 6.90 8.29
N GLU A 42 -3.79 6.44 8.26
CA GLU A 42 -4.78 6.82 7.25
C GLU A 42 -5.24 8.27 7.31
N LYS A 43 -5.07 8.93 8.45
CA LYS A 43 -5.31 10.39 8.60
C LYS A 43 -4.05 11.23 8.36
N GLY A 44 -2.89 10.61 8.13
CA GLY A 44 -1.61 11.31 7.98
C GLY A 44 -1.12 11.99 9.27
N LYS A 45 -1.66 11.65 10.44
CA LYS A 45 -1.18 12.16 11.74
C LYS A 45 0.22 11.64 12.05
N HIS A 46 0.48 10.39 11.70
CA HIS A 46 1.79 9.77 11.72
C HIS A 46 2.04 9.11 10.38
N ALA A 47 3.29 9.14 9.91
CA ALA A 47 3.72 8.38 8.75
C ALA A 47 4.36 7.08 9.23
N PRO A 48 3.98 5.90 8.69
CA PRO A 48 4.78 4.70 8.85
C PRO A 48 6.16 4.93 8.24
N ASP A 49 7.19 4.38 8.87
CA ASP A 49 8.49 4.29 8.21
C ASP A 49 8.42 3.33 7.00
N PHE A 50 9.44 3.36 6.15
CA PHE A 50 9.47 2.55 4.94
C PHE A 50 9.40 1.04 5.24
N LEU A 51 10.01 0.58 6.34
CA LEU A 51 9.99 -0.84 6.70
C LEU A 51 8.57 -1.29 7.11
N THR A 52 7.86 -0.47 7.88
CA THR A 52 6.46 -0.67 8.24
C THR A 52 5.60 -0.63 6.98
N MET A 53 5.85 0.30 6.07
CA MET A 53 5.12 0.36 4.80
C MET A 53 5.35 -0.88 3.93
N LYS A 54 6.58 -1.43 3.90
CA LYS A 54 6.85 -2.71 3.22
C LYS A 54 6.07 -3.88 3.84
N ARG A 55 5.89 -3.90 5.16
CA ARG A 55 5.09 -4.93 5.84
C ARG A 55 3.61 -4.79 5.52
N ILE A 56 3.11 -3.56 5.53
CA ILE A 56 1.74 -3.22 5.08
C ILE A 56 1.54 -3.67 3.62
N ALA A 57 2.47 -3.32 2.73
CA ALA A 57 2.44 -3.68 1.32
C ALA A 57 2.33 -5.19 1.10
N LYS A 58 3.13 -5.95 1.86
CA LYS A 58 3.09 -7.42 1.84
C LYS A 58 1.75 -7.97 2.33
N GLU A 59 1.20 -7.41 3.41
CA GLU A 59 -0.09 -7.86 3.96
C GLU A 59 -1.27 -7.54 3.05
N LEU A 60 -1.18 -6.42 2.32
CA LEU A 60 -2.22 -5.97 1.39
C LEU A 60 -2.02 -6.51 -0.05
N ASP A 61 -0.96 -7.28 -0.29
CA ASP A 61 -0.58 -7.82 -1.61
C ASP A 61 -0.50 -6.74 -2.71
N VAL A 62 0.16 -5.62 -2.41
CA VAL A 62 0.38 -4.52 -3.36
C VAL A 62 1.83 -4.06 -3.36
N PRO A 63 2.36 -3.52 -4.47
CA PRO A 63 3.71 -2.97 -4.49
C PRO A 63 3.86 -1.78 -3.54
N VAL A 64 4.95 -1.74 -2.77
CA VAL A 64 5.21 -0.65 -1.80
C VAL A 64 5.25 0.74 -2.47
N ALA A 65 5.61 0.82 -3.75
CA ALA A 65 5.62 2.06 -4.52
C ALA A 65 4.23 2.71 -4.64
N TYR A 66 3.15 1.91 -4.61
CA TYR A 66 1.77 2.39 -4.70
C TYR A 66 1.45 3.43 -3.60
N PHE A 67 1.96 3.24 -2.39
CA PHE A 67 1.70 4.14 -1.26
C PHE A 67 2.34 5.52 -1.44
N TYR A 68 3.33 5.66 -2.31
CA TYR A 68 4.06 6.89 -2.54
C TYR A 68 3.75 7.55 -3.89
N CYS A 69 2.86 6.95 -4.69
CA CYS A 69 2.48 7.47 -6.00
C CYS A 69 1.28 8.42 -5.90
N GLU A 70 1.47 9.66 -6.35
CA GLU A 70 0.44 10.70 -6.32
C GLU A 70 -0.51 10.58 -7.51
N GLU A 71 0.02 10.25 -8.68
CA GLU A 71 -0.70 10.21 -9.95
C GLU A 71 -1.62 8.98 -10.03
N GLU A 72 -2.92 9.22 -10.22
CA GLU A 72 -3.92 8.15 -10.16
C GLU A 72 -3.68 7.02 -11.18
N ILE A 73 -3.44 7.38 -12.44
CA ILE A 73 -3.19 6.41 -13.51
C ILE A 73 -1.89 5.63 -13.28
N LEU A 74 -0.86 6.28 -12.75
CA LEU A 74 0.40 5.59 -12.45
C LEU A 74 0.24 4.65 -11.25
N ALA A 75 -0.54 5.05 -10.24
CA ALA A 75 -0.84 4.21 -9.09
C ALA A 75 -1.63 2.94 -9.51
N GLU A 76 -2.64 3.09 -10.37
CA GLU A 76 -3.35 1.95 -10.96
C GLU A 76 -2.40 1.06 -11.78
N LEU A 77 -1.54 1.65 -12.61
CA LEU A 77 -0.54 0.89 -13.36
C LEU A 77 0.41 0.11 -12.44
N ILE A 78 0.86 0.71 -11.35
CA ILE A 78 1.70 0.03 -10.34
C ILE A 78 0.97 -1.18 -9.77
N LEU A 79 -0.33 -1.07 -9.46
CA LEU A 79 -1.12 -2.21 -8.97
C LEU A 79 -1.23 -3.32 -10.01
N GLU A 80 -1.54 -2.99 -11.27
CA GLU A 80 -1.65 -4.00 -12.33
C GLU A 80 -0.33 -4.68 -12.64
N LEU A 81 0.78 -3.92 -12.69
CA LEU A 81 2.11 -4.47 -12.87
C LEU A 81 2.56 -5.33 -11.69
N GLY A 82 2.10 -5.00 -10.48
CA GLY A 82 2.38 -5.77 -9.26
C GLY A 82 1.82 -7.19 -9.26
N LYS A 83 0.83 -7.48 -10.10
CA LYS A 83 0.21 -8.81 -10.26
C LYS A 83 0.98 -9.72 -11.23
N LEU A 84 1.89 -9.15 -12.02
CA LEU A 84 2.65 -9.88 -13.02
C LEU A 84 3.82 -10.63 -12.37
N ASP A 85 4.13 -11.80 -12.92
CA ASP A 85 5.42 -12.45 -12.63
C ASP A 85 6.57 -11.67 -13.29
N THR A 86 7.81 -12.00 -12.89
CA THR A 86 9.01 -11.28 -13.35
C THR A 86 9.13 -11.29 -14.88
N ILE A 87 8.81 -12.42 -15.52
CA ILE A 87 8.92 -12.58 -16.98
C ILE A 87 7.91 -11.69 -17.70
N SER A 88 6.64 -11.70 -17.27
CA SER A 88 5.59 -10.85 -17.86
C SER A 88 5.85 -9.37 -17.63
N LEU A 89 6.39 -9.01 -16.45
CA LEU A 89 6.77 -7.63 -16.13
C LEU A 89 7.93 -7.14 -17.01
N GLU A 90 8.96 -7.96 -17.23
CA GLU A 90 10.07 -7.64 -18.13
C GLU A 90 9.59 -7.46 -19.56
N LYS A 91 8.72 -8.37 -20.06
CA LYS A 91 8.10 -8.22 -21.37
C LYS A 91 7.31 -6.92 -21.47
N LYS A 92 6.51 -6.60 -20.45
CA LYS A 92 5.71 -5.37 -20.44
C LYS A 92 6.57 -4.12 -20.44
N LEU A 93 7.69 -4.15 -19.70
CA LEU A 93 8.67 -3.07 -19.70
C LEU A 93 9.28 -2.85 -21.09
N GLN A 94 9.58 -3.91 -21.84
CA GLN A 94 10.09 -3.77 -23.21
C GLN A 94 9.03 -3.20 -24.16
N GLU A 95 7.76 -3.57 -24.04
CA GLU A 95 6.67 -3.00 -24.84
C GLU A 95 6.47 -1.49 -24.61
N LEU A 96 6.72 -1.03 -23.38
CA LEU A 96 6.56 0.38 -23.00
C LEU A 96 7.78 1.24 -23.36
N LYS A 97 8.97 0.63 -23.49
CA LYS A 97 10.18 1.31 -23.95
C LYS A 97 10.04 1.57 -25.45
N ARG A 98 10.00 2.87 -25.80
CA ARG A 98 10.05 3.33 -27.19
C ARG A 98 11.46 3.27 -27.74
#